data_AF-A0A660UT80-F1
#
_entry.id   AF-A0A660UT80-F1
#
_cell.length_a   1.000
_cell.length_b   1.000
_cell.length_c   1.000
_cell.angle_alpha   90.00
_cell.angle_beta   90.00
_cell.angle_gamma   90.00
#
_symmetry.space_group_name_H-M   'P 1'
#
loop_
_entity.id
_entity.type
_entity.pdbx_description
1 polymer ?
#
loop_
_entity_poly.entity_id
_entity_poly.type
_entity_poly.pdbx_seq_one_letter_code
_entity_poly.pdbx_strand_id
1 'polypeptide(L)'
;MRRAAIDAASPGGVGNINTSPDFIDPDGLDDVPGNSDDDFRLQSGSPCIDAGGNSEIPAGVAGDMDEYIRIFRCVVDMGAYEAQNGFAN
;
A
#
# COMPACT_ATOMS: atom_id res chain seq x y z
N MET A 1 -42.42 2.12 15.31
CA MET A 1 -41.25 1.42 14.72
C MET A 1 -40.09 2.39 14.68
N ARG A 2 -39.24 2.38 15.71
CA ARG A 2 -37.98 3.13 15.73
C ARG A 2 -36.94 2.26 15.06
N ARG A 3 -36.76 2.42 13.74
CA ARG A 3 -35.55 1.95 13.10
C ARG A 3 -34.43 2.81 13.65
N ALA A 4 -33.68 2.27 14.60
CA ALA A 4 -32.37 2.80 14.91
C ALA A 4 -31.65 2.92 13.58
N ALA A 5 -31.26 4.14 13.22
CA ALA A 5 -30.20 4.33 12.26
C ALA A 5 -29.02 3.60 12.87
N ILE A 6 -28.70 2.43 12.31
CA ILE A 6 -27.41 1.83 12.53
C ILE A 6 -26.48 2.84 11.85
N ASP A 7 -25.92 3.69 12.68
CA ASP A 7 -24.68 4.37 12.41
C ASP A 7 -23.77 3.33 11.80
N ALA A 8 -23.59 3.42 10.49
CA ALA A 8 -22.62 2.64 9.78
C ALA A 8 -21.28 2.98 10.42
N ALA A 9 -20.85 2.13 11.37
CA ALA A 9 -19.48 2.06 11.82
C ALA A 9 -18.66 2.09 10.53
N SER A 10 -17.85 3.14 10.39
CA SER A 10 -17.01 3.39 9.24
C SER A 10 -16.41 2.05 8.78
N PRO A 11 -16.60 1.61 7.52
CA PRO A 11 -16.17 0.27 7.10
C PRO A 11 -14.64 0.04 7.15
N GLY A 12 -13.84 0.98 7.66
CA GLY A 12 -12.41 0.85 7.82
C GLY A 12 -12.00 0.63 9.28
N GLY A 13 -11.26 -0.44 9.53
CA GLY A 13 -10.51 -0.58 10.77
C GLY A 13 -9.53 0.58 10.97
N VAL A 14 -9.05 0.77 12.20
CA VAL A 14 -7.98 1.72 12.50
C VAL A 14 -6.74 1.33 11.67
N GLY A 15 -6.12 2.30 11.00
CA GLY A 15 -4.92 2.08 10.17
C GLY A 15 -5.20 1.93 8.68
N ASN A 16 -6.47 1.83 8.25
CA ASN A 16 -6.80 1.77 6.83
C ASN A 16 -6.74 3.17 6.19
N ILE A 17 -6.14 3.25 4.99
CA ILE A 17 -6.25 4.41 4.09
C ILE A 17 -7.23 4.14 2.96
N ASN A 18 -7.81 5.20 2.40
CA ASN A 18 -8.75 5.14 1.26
C ASN A 18 -8.34 6.04 0.09
N THR A 19 -7.09 6.51 0.09
CA THR A 19 -6.49 7.30 -0.99
C THR A 19 -5.93 6.38 -2.07
N SER A 20 -5.88 6.85 -3.31
CA SER A 20 -5.20 6.15 -4.41
C SER A 20 -3.75 5.84 -4.03
N PRO A 21 -3.27 4.60 -4.24
CA PRO A 21 -1.89 4.22 -3.94
C PRO A 21 -0.87 4.73 -4.97
N ASP A 22 -1.33 5.29 -6.11
CA ASP A 22 -0.48 5.86 -7.16
C ASP A 22 0.65 4.92 -7.62
N PHE A 23 0.24 3.76 -8.15
CA PHE A 23 1.13 2.77 -8.75
C PHE A 23 1.75 3.25 -10.06
N ILE A 24 2.92 2.72 -10.44
CA ILE A 24 3.60 3.09 -11.70
C ILE A 24 2.75 2.73 -12.92
N ASP A 25 2.29 1.48 -13.02
CA ASP A 25 1.53 0.98 -14.18
C ASP A 25 0.72 -0.27 -13.81
N PRO A 26 -0.42 -0.15 -13.10
CA PRO A 26 -1.10 -1.28 -12.46
C PRO A 26 -1.79 -2.27 -13.42
N ASP A 27 -1.91 -1.93 -14.69
CA ASP A 27 -2.44 -2.76 -15.78
C ASP A 27 -1.42 -3.05 -16.88
N GLY A 28 -0.17 -2.64 -16.67
CA GLY A 28 0.97 -3.00 -17.50
C GLY A 28 0.88 -2.50 -18.94
N LEU A 29 1.76 -3.03 -19.80
CA LEU A 29 1.92 -2.55 -21.17
C LEU A 29 0.74 -2.88 -22.08
N ASP A 30 -0.08 -3.87 -21.70
CA ASP A 30 -1.22 -4.34 -22.48
C ASP A 30 -2.57 -3.76 -22.02
N ASP A 31 -2.59 -2.88 -21.01
CA ASP A 31 -3.77 -2.33 -20.35
C ASP A 31 -4.73 -3.42 -19.80
N VAL A 32 -4.20 -4.60 -19.42
CA VAL A 32 -4.96 -5.73 -18.86
C VAL A 32 -4.42 -6.13 -17.48
N PRO A 33 -5.12 -5.79 -16.39
CA PRO A 33 -4.63 -6.10 -15.05
C PRO A 33 -4.70 -7.60 -14.72
N GLY A 34 -3.89 -8.00 -13.75
CA GLY A 34 -3.81 -9.35 -13.21
C GLY A 34 -2.84 -10.24 -13.97
N ASN A 35 -1.89 -9.63 -14.68
CA ASN A 35 -0.90 -10.34 -15.48
C ASN A 35 0.53 -10.05 -14.95
N SER A 36 1.56 -10.58 -15.59
CA SER A 36 2.94 -10.46 -15.12
C SER A 36 3.61 -9.13 -15.44
N ASP A 37 3.01 -8.29 -16.28
CA ASP A 37 3.54 -6.97 -16.63
C ASP A 37 2.95 -5.82 -15.81
N ASP A 38 1.96 -6.09 -14.93
CA ASP A 38 1.48 -5.15 -13.91
C ASP A 38 2.65 -4.63 -13.03
N ASP A 39 2.75 -3.31 -12.88
CA ASP A 39 3.73 -2.63 -12.05
C ASP A 39 3.06 -1.92 -10.85
N PHE A 40 2.93 -2.67 -9.76
CA PHE A 40 2.40 -2.18 -8.49
C PHE A 40 3.43 -1.47 -7.60
N ARG A 41 4.59 -1.08 -8.14
CA ARG A 41 5.53 -0.23 -7.41
C ARG A 41 4.93 1.16 -7.24
N LEU A 42 5.30 1.83 -6.15
CA LEU A 42 4.76 3.14 -5.81
C LEU A 42 5.47 4.25 -6.61
N GLN A 43 4.70 5.21 -7.13
CA GLN A 43 5.25 6.46 -7.65
C GLN A 43 5.75 7.36 -6.51
N SER A 44 6.66 8.29 -6.82
CA SER A 44 7.10 9.32 -5.88
C SER A 44 5.91 10.18 -5.44
N GLY A 45 5.75 10.33 -4.12
CA GLY A 45 4.61 11.06 -3.53
C GLY A 45 3.37 10.22 -3.26
N SER A 46 3.40 8.91 -3.53
CA SER A 46 2.32 8.00 -3.15
C SER A 46 2.00 8.11 -1.65
N PRO A 47 0.71 8.10 -1.27
CA PRO A 47 0.29 8.12 0.13
C PRO A 47 0.57 6.80 0.86
N CYS A 48 1.02 5.77 0.14
CA CYS A 48 1.43 4.49 0.74
C CYS A 48 2.87 4.50 1.26
N ILE A 49 3.67 5.51 0.89
CA ILE A 49 5.06 5.65 1.36
C ILE A 49 5.07 5.99 2.85
N ASP A 50 5.89 5.29 3.63
CA ASP A 50 6.07 5.43 5.08
C ASP A 50 4.75 5.38 5.88
N ALA A 51 3.76 4.65 5.38
CA ALA A 51 2.39 4.69 5.91
C ALA A 51 1.92 3.39 6.57
N GLY A 52 2.71 2.32 6.51
CA GLY A 52 2.40 1.02 7.12
C GLY A 52 2.86 0.87 8.57
N GLY A 53 2.45 -0.22 9.21
CA GLY A 53 2.87 -0.57 10.56
C GLY A 53 4.06 -1.52 10.60
N ASN A 54 5.24 -1.07 11.08
CA ASN A 54 6.42 -1.95 11.19
C ASN A 54 6.18 -3.22 12.02
N SER A 55 5.30 -3.14 13.03
CA SER A 55 4.92 -4.29 13.86
C SER A 55 3.97 -5.27 13.17
N GLU A 56 3.42 -4.91 12.01
CA GLU A 56 2.48 -5.72 11.24
C GLU A 56 3.21 -6.61 10.21
N ILE A 57 4.52 -6.41 10.03
CA ILE A 57 5.35 -7.28 9.19
C ILE A 57 5.41 -8.69 9.83
N PRO A 58 4.93 -9.74 9.13
CA PRO A 58 5.01 -11.10 9.65
C PRO A 58 6.46 -11.55 9.85
N ALA A 59 6.70 -12.35 10.89
CA ALA A 59 8.01 -12.93 11.13
C ALA A 59 8.48 -13.76 9.91
N GLY A 60 9.70 -13.50 9.44
CA GLY A 60 10.27 -14.16 8.27
C GLY A 60 10.08 -13.42 6.94
N VAL A 61 9.28 -12.34 6.90
CA VAL A 61 9.19 -11.46 5.74
C VAL A 61 10.25 -10.37 5.87
N ALA A 62 11.39 -10.56 5.22
CA ALA A 62 12.51 -9.61 5.25
C ALA A 62 12.47 -8.60 4.10
N GLY A 63 11.89 -8.99 2.96
CA GLY A 63 11.89 -8.22 1.73
C GLY A 63 10.51 -8.02 1.10
N ASP A 64 10.45 -7.08 0.18
CA ASP A 64 9.34 -6.84 -0.73
C ASP A 64 9.44 -7.73 -1.98
N MET A 65 8.60 -7.49 -2.99
CA MET A 65 8.62 -8.27 -4.23
C MET A 65 9.80 -7.97 -5.17
N ASP A 66 10.52 -6.87 -4.97
CA ASP A 66 11.77 -6.52 -5.66
C ASP A 66 13.02 -6.91 -4.81
N GLU A 67 12.82 -7.67 -3.73
CA GLU A 67 13.83 -8.09 -2.76
C GLU A 67 14.46 -6.94 -1.93
N TYR A 68 13.84 -5.76 -1.91
CA TYR A 68 14.23 -4.67 -1.02
C TYR A 68 13.75 -4.91 0.41
N ILE A 69 14.53 -4.46 1.38
CA ILE A 69 14.18 -4.60 2.81
C ILE A 69 12.89 -3.83 3.11
N ARG A 70 11.90 -4.51 3.73
CA ARG A 70 10.58 -3.95 4.08
C ARG A 70 10.61 -2.72 4.97
N ILE A 71 11.61 -2.58 5.83
CA ILE A 71 11.76 -1.35 6.62
C ILE A 71 12.89 -0.55 6.00
N PHE A 72 12.55 0.25 5.01
CA PHE A 72 13.47 1.20 4.40
C PHE A 72 13.28 2.59 5.02
N ARG A 73 14.38 3.27 5.36
CA ARG A 73 14.43 4.64 5.91
C ARG A 73 13.71 4.96 7.23
N CYS A 74 12.69 4.22 7.68
CA CYS A 74 12.23 4.10 9.07
C CYS A 74 10.87 3.40 9.19
N VAL A 75 9.98 3.53 8.19
CA VAL A 75 8.62 3.00 8.21
C VAL A 75 8.42 2.12 6.96
N VAL A 76 7.67 1.04 7.12
CA VAL A 76 7.27 0.16 6.02
C VAL A 76 6.22 0.84 5.14
N ASP A 77 6.35 0.71 3.84
CA ASP A 77 5.33 1.16 2.90
C ASP A 77 4.10 0.24 2.91
N MET A 78 2.93 0.79 2.60
CA MET A 78 1.75 -0.04 2.40
C MET A 78 1.76 -0.69 1.02
N GLY A 79 1.68 -2.02 1.00
CA GLY A 79 1.55 -2.81 -0.22
C GLY A 79 2.58 -3.93 -0.32
N ALA A 80 2.85 -4.37 -1.54
CA ALA A 80 3.78 -5.47 -1.81
C ALA A 80 5.22 -4.99 -2.09
N TYR A 81 5.42 -3.69 -2.31
CA TYR A 81 6.66 -3.05 -2.75
C TYR A 81 7.03 -1.89 -1.83
N GLU A 82 8.33 -1.67 -1.62
CA GLU A 82 8.93 -0.54 -0.91
C GLU A 82 9.52 0.48 -1.88
N ALA A 83 9.12 1.75 -1.74
CA ALA A 83 9.67 2.86 -2.49
C ALA A 83 11.11 3.15 -2.07
N GLN A 84 12.06 2.96 -2.99
CA GLN A 84 13.48 3.29 -2.75
C GLN A 84 13.75 4.81 -2.67
N ASN A 85 12.80 5.64 -3.12
CA ASN A 85 12.89 7.10 -3.14
C ASN A 85 11.68 7.73 -2.42
N GLY A 86 11.69 7.66 -1.08
CA GLY A 86 10.64 8.21 -0.20
C GLY A 86 10.57 9.74 -0.10
N PHE A 87 10.61 10.47 -1.22
CA PHE A 87 10.32 11.91 -1.19
C PHE A 87 8.93 12.15 -1.77
N ALA A 88 8.00 12.56 -0.90
CA ALA A 88 6.88 13.38 -1.30
C ALA A 88 7.43 14.76 -1.67
N ASN A 89 7.31 15.16 -2.94
CA ASN A 89 7.62 16.53 -3.38
C ASN A 89 6.53 17.49 -2.90
#